data_AF-A0A972TUR7-F1
#
_entry.id   AF-A0A972TUR7-F1
#
_cell.length_a   1.000
_cell.length_b   1.000
_cell.length_c   1.000
_cell.angle_alpha   90.00
_cell.angle_beta   90.00
_cell.angle_gamma   90.00
#
_symmetry.space_group_name_H-M   'P 1'
#
loop_
_entity.id
_entity.type
_entity.pdbx_description
1 polymer ?
#
loop_
_entity_poly.entity_id
_entity_poly.type
_entity_poly.pdbx_seq_one_letter_code
_entity_poly.pdbx_strand_id
1 'polypeptide(L)'
;MSLEKILKKILDDAQAEADKIIHESQEKAGEIKEKARKEASELVKVLVKEAERQGRLEASRLVTQSRLEKNINILSRKKELINEVLKRAFQKENLEKKGLKRKIIMKEGEKEEPYDEEKLKEELRSRLENEILEVLKI
;
A
#
# COMPACT_ATOMS: atom_id res chain seq x y z
N MET A 1 -88.96 15.34 -5.67
CA MET A 1 -87.76 15.67 -4.88
C MET A 1 -87.23 17.03 -5.35
N SER A 2 -86.87 17.94 -4.45
CA SER A 2 -86.38 19.30 -4.81
C SER A 2 -85.02 19.21 -5.51
N LEU A 3 -84.82 20.02 -6.57
CA LEU A 3 -83.57 20.17 -7.34
C LEU A 3 -82.34 20.37 -6.43
N GLU A 4 -82.54 21.08 -5.31
CA GLU A 4 -81.52 21.36 -4.30
C GLU A 4 -80.93 20.10 -3.66
N LYS A 5 -81.74 19.04 -3.47
CA LYS A 5 -81.25 17.78 -2.90
C LYS A 5 -80.34 17.03 -3.88
N ILE A 6 -80.59 17.16 -5.18
CA ILE A 6 -79.78 16.53 -6.22
C ILE A 6 -78.43 17.25 -6.33
N LEU A 7 -78.44 18.58 -6.37
CA LEU A 7 -77.22 19.41 -6.36
C LEU A 7 -76.35 19.14 -5.13
N LYS A 8 -76.95 19.06 -3.94
CA LYS A 8 -76.23 18.75 -2.71
C LYS A 8 -75.56 17.38 -2.78
N LYS A 9 -76.27 16.36 -3.26
CA LYS A 9 -75.71 15.01 -3.41
C LYS A 9 -74.53 14.97 -4.39
N ILE A 10 -74.62 15.68 -5.52
CA ILE A 10 -73.53 15.77 -6.49
C ILE A 10 -72.28 16.44 -5.87
N LEU A 11 -72.47 17.49 -5.08
CA LEU A 11 -71.37 18.17 -4.39
C LEU A 11 -70.73 17.27 -3.33
N ASP A 12 -71.56 16.59 -2.53
CA ASP A 12 -71.09 15.66 -1.49
C ASP A 12 -70.32 14.48 -2.12
N ASP A 13 -70.82 13.91 -3.21
CA ASP A 13 -70.18 12.81 -3.95
C ASP A 13 -68.85 13.28 -4.57
N ALA A 14 -68.81 14.46 -5.19
CA ALA A 14 -67.61 15.04 -5.79
C ALA A 14 -66.53 15.36 -4.72
N GLN A 15 -66.94 15.87 -3.57
CA GLN A 15 -66.02 16.13 -2.45
C GLN A 15 -65.44 14.82 -1.91
N ALA A 16 -66.27 13.79 -1.72
CA ALA A 16 -65.81 12.49 -1.26
C ALA A 16 -64.83 11.83 -2.25
N GLU A 17 -65.03 12.00 -3.55
CA GLU A 17 -64.12 11.49 -4.58
C GLU A 17 -62.80 12.27 -4.63
N ALA A 18 -62.86 13.60 -4.50
CA ALA A 18 -61.67 14.44 -4.38
C ALA A 18 -60.84 14.09 -3.15
N ASP A 19 -61.47 13.90 -2.00
CA ASP A 19 -60.80 13.54 -0.75
C ASP A 19 -60.12 12.16 -0.85
N LYS A 20 -60.77 11.19 -1.52
CA LYS A 20 -60.16 9.88 -1.81
C LYS A 20 -58.92 10.01 -2.68
N ILE A 21 -58.99 10.78 -3.77
CA ILE A 21 -57.84 10.99 -4.67
C ILE A 21 -56.68 11.65 -3.93
N ILE A 22 -56.96 12.64 -3.07
CA ILE A 22 -55.96 13.30 -2.25
C ILE A 22 -55.31 12.31 -1.28
N HIS A 23 -56.10 11.50 -0.58
CA HIS A 23 -55.60 10.50 0.36
C HIS A 23 -54.69 9.48 -0.34
N GLU A 24 -55.14 8.88 -1.45
CA GLU A 24 -54.34 7.92 -2.21
C GLU A 24 -53.04 8.54 -2.75
N SER A 25 -53.09 9.81 -3.16
CA SER A 25 -51.92 10.54 -3.63
C SER A 25 -50.91 10.79 -2.50
N GLN A 26 -51.39 11.12 -1.30
CA GLN A 26 -50.56 11.30 -0.12
C GLN A 26 -49.91 9.99 0.33
N GLU A 27 -50.66 8.88 0.33
CA GLU A 27 -50.11 7.55 0.65
C GLU A 27 -49.03 7.14 -0.34
N LYS A 28 -49.29 7.26 -1.65
CA LYS A 28 -48.30 6.96 -2.70
C LYS A 28 -47.05 7.83 -2.55
N ALA A 29 -47.21 9.12 -2.27
CA ALA A 29 -46.07 10.02 -2.03
C ALA A 29 -45.26 9.61 -0.79
N GLY A 30 -45.93 9.18 0.28
CA GLY A 30 -45.31 8.63 1.49
C GLY A 30 -44.50 7.37 1.19
N GLU A 31 -45.08 6.42 0.45
CA GLU A 31 -44.40 5.19 0.05
C GLU A 31 -43.16 5.44 -0.80
N ILE A 32 -43.26 6.34 -1.79
CA ILE A 32 -42.12 6.71 -2.65
C ILE A 32 -40.99 7.29 -1.79
N LYS A 33 -41.33 8.19 -0.86
CA LYS A 33 -40.34 8.81 0.03
C LYS A 33 -39.65 7.79 0.93
N GLU A 34 -40.41 6.85 1.50
CA GLU A 34 -39.85 5.80 2.36
C GLU A 34 -38.99 4.80 1.59
N LYS A 35 -39.40 4.41 0.36
CA LYS A 35 -38.56 3.57 -0.52
C LYS A 35 -37.25 4.27 -0.85
N ALA A 36 -37.31 5.53 -1.30
CA ALA A 36 -36.12 6.32 -1.62
C ALA A 36 -35.18 6.48 -0.40
N ARG A 37 -35.74 6.65 0.80
CA ARG A 37 -34.94 6.70 2.05
C ARG A 37 -34.25 5.39 2.35
N LYS A 38 -34.94 4.26 2.19
CA LYS A 38 -34.35 2.93 2.41
C LYS A 38 -33.23 2.66 1.42
N GLU A 39 -33.47 2.89 0.13
CA GLU A 39 -32.47 2.72 -0.93
C GLU A 39 -31.25 3.62 -0.68
N ALA A 40 -31.45 4.89 -0.36
CA ALA A 40 -30.36 5.79 0.00
C ALA A 40 -29.58 5.28 1.22
N SER A 41 -30.26 4.80 2.26
CA SER A 41 -29.58 4.24 3.43
C SER A 41 -28.77 2.99 3.11
N GLU A 42 -29.24 2.13 2.20
CA GLU A 42 -28.52 0.93 1.79
C GLU A 42 -27.28 1.29 0.98
N LEU A 43 -27.42 2.22 0.03
CA LEU A 43 -26.30 2.75 -0.75
C LEU A 43 -25.23 3.37 0.15
N VAL A 44 -25.60 4.16 1.15
CA VAL A 44 -24.66 4.73 2.12
C VAL A 44 -23.88 3.63 2.83
N LYS A 45 -24.56 2.58 3.30
CA LYS A 45 -23.88 1.45 3.99
C LYS A 45 -22.88 0.76 3.08
N VAL A 46 -23.22 0.55 1.81
CA VAL A 46 -22.32 -0.07 0.82
C VAL A 46 -21.10 0.83 0.57
N LEU A 47 -21.32 2.13 0.34
CA LEU A 47 -20.25 3.09 0.09
C LEU A 47 -19.30 3.22 1.28
N VAL A 48 -19.82 3.30 2.51
CA VAL A 48 -19.00 3.37 3.71
C VAL A 48 -18.16 2.12 3.87
N LYS A 49 -18.75 0.93 3.71
CA LYS A 49 -18.03 -0.34 3.81
C LYS A 49 -16.92 -0.47 2.77
N GLU A 50 -17.17 -0.03 1.54
CA GLU A 50 -16.17 -0.03 0.47
C GLU A 50 -15.05 0.98 0.75
N ALA A 51 -15.39 2.20 1.19
CA ALA A 51 -14.41 3.21 1.58
C ALA A 51 -13.52 2.74 2.74
N GLU A 52 -14.09 2.08 3.76
CA GLU A 52 -13.33 1.48 4.85
C GLU A 52 -12.38 0.38 4.35
N ARG A 53 -12.85 -0.49 3.45
CA ARG A 53 -12.04 -1.55 2.84
C ARG A 53 -10.85 -0.96 2.08
N GLN A 54 -11.11 0.05 1.24
CA GLN A 54 -10.07 0.75 0.49
C GLN A 54 -9.07 1.45 1.43
N GLY A 55 -9.56 2.15 2.46
CA GLY A 55 -8.72 2.80 3.46
C GLY A 55 -7.79 1.82 4.18
N ARG A 56 -8.28 0.64 4.55
CA ARG A 56 -7.45 -0.42 5.17
C ARG A 56 -6.38 -0.95 4.21
N LEU A 57 -6.71 -1.14 2.94
CA LEU A 57 -5.76 -1.60 1.93
C LEU A 57 -4.65 -0.57 1.70
N GLU A 58 -5.00 0.71 1.55
CA GLU A 58 -4.03 1.78 1.38
C GLU A 58 -3.15 1.96 2.62
N ALA A 59 -3.72 1.89 3.82
CA ALA A 59 -2.94 1.94 5.06
C ALA A 59 -1.93 0.78 5.14
N SER A 60 -2.35 -0.44 4.79
CA SER A 60 -1.48 -1.62 4.75
C SER A 60 -0.35 -1.46 3.71
N ARG A 61 -0.69 -0.92 2.54
CA ARG A 61 0.26 -0.62 1.47
C ARG A 61 1.32 0.38 1.94
N LEU A 62 0.91 1.47 2.56
CA LEU A 62 1.81 2.50 3.08
C LEU A 62 2.76 1.92 4.12
N VAL A 63 2.24 1.15 5.10
CA VAL A 63 3.08 0.50 6.11
C VAL A 63 4.09 -0.46 5.49
N THR A 64 3.66 -1.24 4.50
CA THR A 64 4.53 -2.18 3.79
C THR A 64 5.63 -1.45 3.02
N GLN A 65 5.28 -0.37 2.32
CA GLN A 65 6.24 0.47 1.61
C GLN A 65 7.25 1.11 2.56
N SER A 66 6.81 1.70 3.67
CA SER A 66 7.72 2.29 4.67
C SER A 66 8.66 1.27 5.29
N ARG A 67 8.18 0.03 5.53
CA ARG A 67 9.04 -1.07 6.00
C ARG A 67 10.09 -1.46 4.96
N LEU A 68 9.70 -1.53 3.69
CA LEU A 68 10.61 -1.83 2.60
C LEU A 68 11.68 -0.75 2.46
N GLU A 69 11.28 0.53 2.43
CA GLU A 69 12.19 1.68 2.37
C GLU A 69 13.16 1.68 3.56
N LYS A 70 12.67 1.43 4.78
CA LYS A 70 13.53 1.26 5.97
C LYS A 70 14.58 0.16 5.75
N ASN A 71 14.17 -1.02 5.26
CA ASN A 71 15.08 -2.13 5.05
C ASN A 71 16.13 -1.82 3.97
N ILE A 72 15.72 -1.19 2.86
CA ILE A 72 16.64 -0.73 1.82
C ILE A 72 17.65 0.27 2.38
N ASN A 73 17.20 1.25 3.16
CA ASN A 73 18.09 2.24 3.78
C ASN A 73 19.10 1.60 4.74
N ILE A 74 18.65 0.65 5.57
CA ILE A 74 19.55 -0.10 6.47
C ILE A 74 20.59 -0.88 5.66
N LEU A 75 20.17 -1.61 4.63
CA LEU A 75 21.08 -2.38 3.78
C LEU A 75 22.09 -1.49 3.06
N SER A 76 21.64 -0.36 2.50
CA SER A 76 22.53 0.63 1.89
C SER A 76 23.56 1.14 2.89
N ARG A 77 23.12 1.50 4.10
CA ARG A 77 24.01 2.03 5.13
C ARG A 77 25.03 0.99 5.60
N LYS A 78 24.61 -0.27 5.75
CA LYS A 78 25.54 -1.38 6.07
C LYS A 78 26.62 -1.53 4.99
N LYS A 79 26.22 -1.52 3.71
CA LYS A 79 27.13 -1.60 2.58
C LYS A 79 28.11 -0.42 2.54
N GLU A 80 27.64 0.80 2.78
CA GLU A 80 28.49 2.00 2.89
C GLU A 80 29.55 1.85 3.98
N LEU A 81 29.16 1.40 5.18
CA LEU A 81 30.09 1.23 6.30
C LEU A 81 31.17 0.19 5.99
N ILE A 82 30.80 -0.94 5.38
CA ILE A 82 31.76 -1.97 4.96
C ILE A 82 32.76 -1.41 3.94
N ASN A 83 32.25 -0.69 2.93
CA ASN A 83 33.11 -0.05 1.93
C ASN A 83 34.05 0.99 2.56
N GLU A 84 33.57 1.76 3.54
CA GLU A 84 34.36 2.75 4.25
C GLU A 84 35.48 2.09 5.08
N VAL A 85 35.17 1.01 5.80
CA VAL A 85 36.16 0.24 6.57
C VAL A 85 37.24 -0.33 5.64
N LEU A 86 36.84 -0.96 4.54
CA LEU A 86 37.77 -1.49 3.55
C LEU A 86 38.65 -0.36 2.97
N LYS A 87 38.05 0.75 2.54
CA LYS A 87 38.81 1.89 2.01
C LYS A 87 39.86 2.39 3.01
N ARG A 88 39.47 2.56 4.28
CA ARG A 88 40.39 3.00 5.34
C ARG A 88 41.51 1.99 5.61
N ALA A 89 41.22 0.68 5.55
CA ALA A 89 42.22 -0.37 5.75
C ALA A 89 43.31 -0.33 4.64
N PHE A 90 42.89 -0.26 3.38
CA PHE A 90 43.82 -0.16 2.24
C PHE A 90 44.66 1.13 2.26
N GLN A 91 44.07 2.25 2.72
CA GLN A 91 44.79 3.50 2.90
C GLN A 91 45.82 3.47 4.06
N LYS A 92 45.49 2.82 5.19
CA LYS A 92 46.38 2.75 6.36
C LYS A 92 47.62 1.92 6.12
N GLU A 93 47.52 0.84 5.35
CA GLU A 93 48.60 -0.15 5.26
C GLU A 93 49.66 0.12 4.18
N ASN A 94 49.56 1.21 3.39
CA ASN A 94 50.41 1.38 2.19
C ASN A 94 50.40 0.10 1.31
N LEU A 95 49.30 -0.68 1.33
CA LEU A 95 49.16 -1.90 0.55
C LEU A 95 49.27 -1.61 -0.95
N GLU A 96 48.77 -0.44 -1.37
CA GLU A 96 48.95 0.11 -2.73
C GLU A 96 50.43 0.19 -3.16
N LYS A 97 51.38 0.35 -2.21
CA LYS A 97 52.81 0.47 -2.49
C LYS A 97 53.59 -0.84 -2.35
N LYS A 98 53.05 -1.86 -1.69
CA LYS A 98 53.75 -3.15 -1.46
C LYS A 98 53.68 -4.11 -2.64
N GLY A 99 53.00 -3.76 -3.73
CA GLY A 99 52.97 -4.58 -4.94
C GLY A 99 52.46 -5.99 -4.63
N LEU A 100 51.20 -6.08 -4.18
CA LEU A 100 50.53 -7.37 -4.03
C LEU A 100 50.61 -8.12 -5.36
N LYS A 101 50.77 -9.44 -5.30
CA LYS A 101 50.76 -10.32 -6.47
C LYS A 101 49.75 -11.43 -6.24
N ARG A 102 49.00 -11.78 -7.27
CA ARG A 102 48.09 -12.93 -7.22
C ARG A 102 48.85 -14.17 -7.65
N LYS A 103 48.91 -15.18 -6.78
CA LYS A 103 49.49 -16.49 -7.09
C LYS A 103 48.37 -17.46 -7.48
N ILE A 104 48.38 -17.94 -8.72
CA ILE A 104 47.43 -18.92 -9.23
C ILE A 104 48.12 -20.28 -9.25
N ILE A 105 47.58 -21.24 -8.50
CA ILE A 105 48.08 -22.62 -8.44
C ILE A 105 47.31 -23.44 -9.48
N MET A 106 48.01 -23.91 -10.51
CA MET A 106 47.47 -24.83 -11.53
C MET A 106 48.12 -26.21 -11.38
N LYS A 107 47.55 -27.24 -12.01
CA LYS A 107 48.12 -28.60 -12.02
C LYS A 107 49.53 -28.67 -12.64
N GLU A 108 49.87 -27.70 -13.50
CA GLU A 108 51.11 -27.64 -14.29
C GLU A 108 52.15 -26.67 -13.71
N GLY A 109 51.83 -25.95 -12.63
CA GLY A 109 52.75 -25.00 -11.99
C GLY A 109 52.07 -23.79 -11.36
N GLU A 110 52.88 -22.90 -10.80
CA GLU A 110 52.44 -21.65 -10.15
C GLU A 110 52.65 -20.46 -11.10
N LYS A 111 51.62 -19.62 -11.27
CA LYS A 111 51.69 -18.39 -12.08
C LYS A 111 51.44 -17.17 -11.20
N GLU A 112 52.31 -16.16 -11.30
CA GLU A 112 52.11 -14.87 -10.66
C GLU A 112 51.53 -13.87 -11.68
N GLU A 113 50.43 -13.23 -11.32
CA GLU A 113 49.79 -12.17 -12.11
C GLU A 113 49.74 -10.85 -11.33
N PRO A 114 49.80 -9.70 -12.04
CA PRO A 114 49.62 -8.40 -11.42
C PRO A 114 48.26 -8.32 -10.75
N TYR A 115 48.26 -7.69 -9.59
CA TYR A 115 47.14 -7.67 -8.67
C TYR A 115 46.11 -6.61 -9.06
N ASP A 116 44.84 -7.01 -9.05
CA ASP A 116 43.69 -6.14 -9.25
C ASP A 116 43.06 -5.82 -7.88
N GLU A 117 43.19 -4.56 -7.47
CA GLU A 117 42.72 -4.08 -6.18
C GLU A 117 41.19 -4.03 -6.09
N GLU A 118 40.50 -3.71 -7.19
CA GLU A 118 39.03 -3.66 -7.19
C GLU A 118 38.47 -5.06 -6.98
N LYS A 119 39.06 -6.05 -7.66
CA LYS A 119 38.67 -7.45 -7.53
C LYS A 119 38.91 -8.00 -6.12
N LEU A 120 40.03 -7.67 -5.46
CA LEU A 120 40.24 -8.10 -4.07
C LEU A 120 39.26 -7.42 -3.12
N LYS A 121 39.00 -6.11 -3.30
CA LYS A 121 38.02 -5.40 -2.46
C LYS A 121 36.64 -6.05 -2.53
N GLU A 122 36.23 -6.52 -3.71
CA GLU A 122 34.96 -7.23 -3.90
C GLU A 122 34.95 -8.63 -3.23
N GLU A 123 36.03 -9.41 -3.41
CA GLU A 123 36.19 -10.72 -2.75
C GLU A 123 36.20 -10.58 -1.22
N LEU A 124 36.98 -9.63 -0.68
CA LEU A 124 37.07 -9.36 0.76
C LEU A 124 35.76 -8.81 1.31
N ARG A 125 35.06 -7.96 0.57
CA ARG A 125 33.75 -7.44 0.99
C ARG A 125 32.76 -8.58 1.20
N SER A 126 32.71 -9.53 0.29
CA SER A 126 31.80 -10.69 0.39
C SER A 126 32.12 -11.56 1.61
N ARG A 127 33.42 -11.78 1.90
CA ARG A 127 33.87 -12.49 3.11
C ARG A 127 33.53 -11.73 4.39
N LEU A 128 33.80 -10.43 4.43
CA LEU A 128 33.54 -9.57 5.58
C LEU A 128 32.03 -9.51 5.88
N GLU A 129 31.20 -9.43 4.83
CA GLU A 129 29.74 -9.50 4.97
C GLU A 129 29.32 -10.81 5.66
N ASN A 130 29.87 -11.97 5.25
CA ASN A 130 29.59 -13.27 5.88
C ASN A 130 30.09 -13.35 7.33
N GLU A 131 31.31 -12.91 7.62
CA GLU A 131 31.85 -12.89 8.99
C GLU A 131 31.00 -12.01 9.92
N ILE A 132 30.54 -10.86 9.43
CA ILE A 132 29.63 -9.98 10.18
C ILE A 132 28.32 -10.70 10.50
N LEU A 133 27.74 -11.44 9.55
CA LEU A 133 26.52 -12.22 9.77
C LEU A 133 26.73 -13.30 10.84
N GLU A 134 27.83 -14.05 10.76
CA GLU A 134 28.18 -15.09 11.75
C GLU A 134 28.35 -14.52 13.17
N VAL A 135 29.09 -13.42 13.31
CA VAL A 135 29.36 -12.79 14.61
C VAL A 135 28.08 -12.18 15.22
N LEU A 136 27.26 -11.55 14.38
CA LEU A 136 26.03 -10.90 14.82
C LEU A 136 24.86 -11.88 14.98
N LYS A 137 25.00 -13.15 14.56
CA LYS A 137 23.96 -14.19 14.58
C LYS A 137 22.67 -13.76 13.88
N ILE A 138 22.80 -13.10 12.74
CA ILE A 138 21.70 -12.60 11.91
C ILE A 138 21.77 -13.14 10.49
#